data_AF-A0A6N2KXB9-F1
#
_entry.id   AF-A0A6N2KXB9-F1
#
_cell.length_a   1.000
_cell.length_b   1.000
_cell.length_c   1.000
_cell.angle_alpha   90.00
_cell.angle_beta   90.00
_cell.angle_gamma   90.00
#
_symmetry.space_group_name_H-M   'P 1'
#
loop_
_entity.id
_entity.type
_entity.pdbx_description
1 polymer ?
#
loop_
_entity_poly.entity_id
_entity_poly.type
_entity_poly.pdbx_seq_one_letter_code
_entity_poly.pdbx_strand_id
1 'polypeptide(L)' 'GYFQGPPTAPLEAVSACTGKFGSGSYPGYPGRALVDKVTGASFNAYGVNGRKYMLPAMWDPQSSACKTLV' A
#
# COMPACT_ATOMS: atom_id res chain seq x y z
N GLY A 1 -8.51 6.04 1.43
CA GLY A 1 -8.35 4.64 1.02
C GLY A 1 -7.98 4.57 -0.45
N TYR A 2 -7.41 3.44 -0.89
CA TYR A 2 -7.08 3.18 -2.29
C TYR A 2 -8.29 2.56 -3.00
N PHE A 3 -8.62 3.04 -4.20
CA PHE A 3 -9.73 2.53 -5.00
C PHE A 3 -9.18 1.62 -6.09
N GLN A 4 -9.52 0.32 -6.04
CA GLN A 4 -9.05 -0.71 -6.98
C GLN A 4 -9.91 -0.81 -8.26
N GLY A 5 -10.94 0.03 -8.40
CA GLY A 5 -11.90 -0.10 -9.50
C GLY A 5 -12.89 -1.27 -9.33
N PRO A 6 -13.76 -1.48 -10.33
CA PRO A 6 -14.69 -2.60 -10.35
C PRO A 6 -13.94 -3.93 -10.56
N PRO A 7 -14.23 -4.99 -9.77
CA PRO A 7 -13.56 -6.29 -9.93
C PRO A 7 -13.73 -6.93 -11.32
N THR A 8 -14.81 -6.57 -12.01
CA THR A 8 -15.19 -7.10 -13.33
C THR A 8 -14.61 -6.31 -14.51
N ALA A 9 -13.95 -5.18 -14.26
CA ALA A 9 -13.35 -4.34 -15.29
C ALA A 9 -11.99 -3.81 -14.82
N PRO A 10 -10.95 -4.69 -14.78
CA PRO A 10 -9.62 -4.28 -14.35
C PRO A 10 -9.01 -3.32 -15.38
N LEU A 11 -8.95 -2.04 -15.01
CA LEU A 11 -8.30 -0.99 -15.79
C LEU A 11 -6.89 -0.67 -15.27
N GLU A 12 -6.45 -1.32 -14.19
CA GLU A 12 -5.16 -1.08 -13.55
C GLU A 12 -4.02 -1.82 -14.28
N ALA A 13 -2.84 -1.20 -14.35
CA ALA A 13 -1.66 -1.79 -14.99
C ALA A 13 -1.13 -3.03 -14.26
N VAL A 14 -1.40 -3.14 -12.96
CA VAL A 14 -0.96 -4.23 -12.08
C VAL A 14 -1.96 -4.43 -10.96
N SER A 15 -1.98 -5.64 -10.37
CA SER A 15 -2.86 -5.98 -9.26
C SER A 15 -2.34 -5.44 -7.93
N ALA A 16 -3.25 -4.87 -7.13
CA ALA A 16 -2.97 -4.51 -5.75
C ALA A 16 -3.03 -5.73 -4.81
N CYS A 17 -2.03 -5.86 -3.94
CA CYS A 17 -1.90 -6.92 -2.95
C CYS A 17 -2.49 -6.47 -1.61
N THR A 18 -3.74 -6.84 -1.36
CA THR A 18 -4.47 -6.50 -0.14
C THR A 18 -3.77 -7.05 1.12
N GLY A 19 -3.85 -6.29 2.21
CA GLY A 19 -3.28 -6.70 3.50
C GLY A 19 -1.76 -6.49 3.67
N LYS A 20 -1.03 -6.14 2.60
CA LYS A 20 0.40 -5.81 2.66
C LYS A 20 0.60 -4.31 2.53
N PHE A 21 1.09 -3.64 3.57
CA PHE A 21 1.25 -2.17 3.56
C PHE A 21 2.67 -1.70 3.87
N GLY A 22 3.50 -2.54 4.49
CA GLY A 22 4.89 -2.24 4.76
C GLY A 22 5.77 -3.49 4.78
N SER A 23 7.07 -3.28 4.87
CA SER A 23 8.05 -4.38 4.94
C SER A 23 7.75 -5.38 6.07
N GLY A 24 7.90 -6.67 5.77
CA GLY A 24 7.64 -7.75 6.72
C GLY A 24 6.16 -8.03 7.02
N SER A 25 5.22 -7.55 6.20
CA SER A 25 3.79 -7.83 6.34
C SER A 25 3.44 -9.33 6.28
N TYR A 26 2.50 -9.77 7.10
CA TYR A 26 1.93 -11.13 7.12
C TYR A 26 0.48 -11.09 7.64
N PRO A 27 -0.33 -12.15 7.54
CA PRO A 27 -1.71 -12.13 8.03
C PRO A 27 -1.81 -11.70 9.50
N GLY A 28 -2.57 -10.62 9.76
CA GLY A 28 -2.69 -10.00 11.10
C GLY A 28 -1.64 -8.93 11.42
N TYR A 29 -0.63 -8.73 10.57
CA TYR A 29 0.37 -7.68 10.70
C TYR A 29 0.58 -6.92 9.38
N PRO A 30 0.20 -5.62 9.31
CA PRO A 30 0.24 -4.86 8.05
C PRO A 30 1.66 -4.62 7.51
N GLY A 31 2.69 -4.87 8.32
CA GLY A 31 4.08 -4.53 8.02
C GLY A 31 4.56 -3.31 8.80
N ARG A 32 5.85 -3.01 8.69
CA ARG A 32 6.44 -1.78 9.24
C ARG A 32 6.01 -0.58 8.39
N ALA A 33 5.27 0.34 8.99
CA ALA A 33 4.82 1.58 8.35
C ALA A 33 5.42 2.82 9.04
N LEU A 34 5.37 3.96 8.37
CA LEU A 34 5.74 5.24 8.95
C LEU A 34 4.63 5.71 9.90
N VAL A 35 4.99 6.51 10.90
CA VAL A 35 4.05 7.05 11.88
C VAL A 35 4.05 8.57 11.81
N ASP A 36 2.86 9.15 11.68
CA ASP A 36 2.65 10.58 11.77
C ASP A 36 2.87 11.02 13.22
N LYS A 37 3.86 11.90 13.45
CA LYS A 37 4.24 12.33 14.80
C LYS A 37 3.18 13.20 15.49
N VAL A 38 2.27 13.82 14.74
CA VAL A 38 1.23 14.73 15.27
C VAL A 38 -0.03 13.94 15.60
N THR A 39 -0.45 13.05 14.70
CA THR A 39 -1.72 12.31 14.85
C THR A 39 -1.56 10.89 15.40
N GLY A 40 -0.33 10.34 15.38
CA GLY A 40 -0.06 8.94 15.69
C GLY A 40 -0.51 7.95 14.61
N ALA A 41 -1.08 8.43 13.50
CA ALA A 41 -1.57 7.56 12.44
C ALA A 41 -0.43 6.92 11.64
N SER A 42 -0.62 5.66 11.24
CA SER A 42 0.32 4.97 10.35
C SER A 42 0.06 5.30 8.88
N PHE A 43 1.12 5.46 8.10
CA PHE A 43 1.06 5.74 6.67
C PHE A 43 2.27 5.12 5.94
N ASN A 44 2.18 4.99 4.62
CA ASN A 44 3.27 4.44 3.80
C ASN A 44 3.52 5.22 2.50
N ALA A 45 2.74 6.27 2.24
CA ALA A 45 2.87 7.06 1.04
C ALA A 45 2.68 8.55 1.33
N TYR A 46 3.51 9.38 0.70
CA TYR A 46 3.32 10.82 0.59
C TYR A 46 2.69 11.14 -0.76
N GLY A 47 1.51 11.73 -0.74
CA GLY A 47 0.88 12.31 -1.92
C GLY A 47 1.22 13.79 -2.07
N VAL A 48 0.58 14.41 -3.05
CA VAL A 48 0.70 15.84 -3.35
C VAL A 48 0.39 16.67 -2.11
N ASN A 49 1.15 17.76 -1.91
CA ASN A 49 1.07 18.66 -0.75
C ASN A 49 1.32 17.97 0.61
N GLY A 50 2.10 16.89 0.63
CA GLY A 50 2.48 16.20 1.86
C GLY A 50 1.35 15.41 2.52
N ARG A 51 0.23 15.20 1.81
CA ARG A 51 -0.87 14.36 2.30
C ARG A 51 -0.38 12.94 2.52
N LYS A 52 -0.75 12.34 3.64
CA LYS A 52 -0.31 11.00 4.04
C LYS A 52 -1.39 9.99 3.71
N TYR A 53 -0.99 8.90 3.06
CA TYR A 53 -1.89 7.84 2.64
C TYR A 53 -1.39 6.49 3.11
N MET A 54 -2.34 5.56 3.24
CA MET A 54 -2.10 4.15 3.46
C MET A 54 -2.59 3.38 2.24
N LEU A 55 -1.66 2.82 1.48
CA LEU A 55 -1.90 2.17 0.19
C LEU A 55 -1.46 0.69 0.25
N PRO A 56 -2.18 -0.23 -0.38
CA PRO A 56 -1.71 -1.62 -0.48
C PRO A 56 -0.42 -1.70 -1.30
N ALA A 57 0.35 -2.76 -1.11
CA ALA A 57 1.45 -3.14 -1.99
C ALA A 57 0.92 -3.43 -3.39
N MET A 58 1.77 -3.26 -4.40
CA MET A 58 1.44 -3.60 -5.79
C MET A 58 2.25 -4.79 -6.24
N TRP A 59 1.68 -5.62 -7.12
CA TRP A 59 2.43 -6.69 -7.79
C TRP A 59 3.51 -6.08 -8.68
N ASP A 60 4.76 -6.49 -8.46
CA ASP A 60 5.91 -6.10 -9.28
C ASP A 60 6.35 -7.29 -10.16
N PRO A 61 6.21 -7.20 -11.49
CA PRO A 61 6.56 -8.29 -12.40
C PRO A 61 8.07 -8.57 -12.44
N GLN A 62 8.93 -7.61 -12.08
CA GLN A 62 10.38 -7.81 -12.08
C GLN A 62 10.84 -8.73 -10.96
N SER A 63 10.26 -8.55 -9.76
CA SER A 63 10.55 -9.39 -8.60
C SER A 63 9.60 -10.58 -8.45
N SER A 64 8.54 -10.66 -9.27
CA SER A 64 7.47 -11.65 -9.13
C SER A 64 6.92 -11.69 -7.70
N ALA A 65 6.79 -10.52 -7.09
CA ALA A 65 6.37 -10.37 -5.70
C ALA A 65 5.59 -9.06 -5.49
N CYS A 66 4.84 -8.99 -4.39
CA CYS A 66 4.19 -7.76 -3.97
C CYS A 66 5.22 -6.81 -3.32
N LYS A 67 5.30 -5.59 -3.80
CA LYS A 67 6.24 -4.56 -3.32
C LYS A 67 5.49 -3.43 -2.61
N THR A 68 5.94 -3.11 -1.40
CA THR A 68 5.44 -1.99 -0.60
C THR A 68 6.20 -0.71 -0.94
N LEU A 69 5.63 0.45 -0.57
CA LEU A 69 6.29 1.74 -0.73
C LEU A 69 7.32 2.05 0.38
N VAL A 70 7.25 1.31 1.50
CA VAL A 70 8.14 1.38 2.68
C VAL A 70 8.43 0.01 3.27
#